data_AF-A0A8T6LTR9-F1
#
_entry.id   AF-A0A8T6LTR9-F1
#
_cell.length_a   1.000
_cell.length_b   1.000
_cell.length_c   1.000
_cell.angle_alpha   90.00
_cell.angle_beta   90.00
_cell.angle_gamma   90.00
#
_symmetry.space_group_name_H-M   'P 1'
#
loop_
_entity.id
_entity.type
_entity.pdbx_description
1 polymer ?
#
loop_
_entity_poly.entity_id
_entity_poly.type
_entity_poly.pdbx_seq_one_letter_code
_entity_poly.pdbx_strand_id
1 'polypeptide(L)'
;MKEWEIDGLNLDSIHAAMFLISATDSPDLILGEDIKFWQKFSKFGFELLVRQRFFPHLIQKGKAFSAAWKYLIDDADDIRRMNLFSESMPPICRSFKKSDQSKNILSSFLSELTDTLSKKSIAGLEENITGGSIDETWFRSLHSEEDMPVDMKETENLTKTLDQWVSSIYSDEANAFKLCFKLDAPSSNSDIWNLNYLLQATDDPSLMVPLDQVWKEKGKTLKIFNRIFDNPYEKLLIELGKASKLFPIIDRSLRMKMPSRCDLSVQEAYSFLSENSWLLKESGYGVLLPSLNQQSSNIGVKVELKQPKTSVQGNGLGSIVDFGWKVAMGNQELSEEEFMKIASLKTPLVKIRGQWIELKKEEIENTLKLFESFNGRITVRDALRIASGGDGILPLTSLKASSWINELIQG
;
A
#
# COMPACT_ATOMS: atom_id res chain seq x y z
N MET A 1 31.35 -19.48 32.23
CA MET A 1 30.37 -18.51 32.78
C MET A 1 29.42 -19.31 33.63
N LYS A 2 29.19 -18.91 34.89
CA LYS A 2 28.11 -19.49 35.70
C LYS A 2 26.78 -19.08 35.07
N GLU A 3 25.82 -19.99 35.06
CA GLU A 3 24.43 -19.72 34.68
C GLU A 3 23.81 -18.82 35.77
N TRP A 4 22.98 -17.86 35.36
CA TRP A 4 22.30 -16.92 36.24
C TRP A 4 20.87 -17.41 36.40
N GLU A 5 20.41 -17.59 37.63
CA GLU A 5 18.99 -17.81 37.93
C GLU A 5 18.30 -16.45 38.04
N ILE A 6 17.20 -16.30 37.32
CA ILE A 6 16.39 -15.08 37.29
C ILE A 6 14.95 -15.50 37.57
N ASP A 7 14.35 -14.91 38.61
CA ASP A 7 12.92 -15.08 38.88
C ASP A 7 12.11 -14.37 37.80
N GLY A 8 11.11 -15.07 37.25
CA GLY A 8 10.30 -14.55 36.15
C GLY A 8 8.88 -15.08 36.16
N LEU A 9 8.00 -14.38 35.45
CA LEU A 9 6.64 -14.83 35.18
C LEU A 9 6.63 -15.62 33.88
N ASN A 10 6.01 -16.81 33.91
CA ASN A 10 5.75 -17.58 32.70
C ASN A 10 4.36 -17.19 32.15
N LEU A 11 4.35 -16.59 30.96
CA LEU A 11 3.11 -16.26 30.25
C LEU A 11 2.91 -17.29 29.13
N ASP A 12 1.68 -17.77 28.96
CA ASP A 12 1.35 -18.52 27.75
C ASP A 12 1.42 -17.61 26.49
N SER A 13 1.43 -18.24 25.32
CA SER A 13 1.62 -17.56 24.03
C SER A 13 0.58 -16.44 23.79
N ILE A 14 -0.66 -16.62 24.25
CA ILE A 14 -1.73 -15.62 24.09
C ILE A 14 -1.50 -14.43 25.01
N HIS A 15 -1.29 -14.68 26.30
CA HIS A 15 -1.08 -13.63 27.28
C HIS A 15 0.21 -12.85 26.99
N ALA A 16 1.26 -13.54 26.51
CA ALA A 16 2.48 -12.91 26.04
C ALA A 16 2.21 -11.98 24.84
N ALA A 17 1.48 -12.44 23.82
CA ALA A 17 1.15 -11.62 22.65
C ALA A 17 0.30 -10.39 23.03
N MET A 18 -0.72 -10.57 23.88
CA MET A 18 -1.56 -9.48 24.38
C MET A 18 -0.78 -8.48 25.22
N PHE A 19 0.14 -8.95 26.08
CA PHE A 19 1.04 -8.10 26.84
C PHE A 19 1.93 -7.26 25.92
N LEU A 20 2.56 -7.86 24.91
CA LEU A 20 3.45 -7.16 23.99
C LEU A 20 2.74 -6.08 23.18
N ILE A 21 1.46 -6.25 22.83
CA ILE A 21 0.68 -5.20 22.15
C ILE A 21 0.28 -4.08 23.11
N SER A 22 -0.13 -4.42 24.34
CA SER A 22 -0.77 -3.50 25.27
C SER A 22 0.19 -2.76 26.20
N ALA A 23 1.42 -3.27 26.39
CA ALA A 23 2.39 -2.66 27.26
C ALA A 23 2.74 -1.24 26.80
N THR A 24 2.76 -0.30 27.74
CA THR A 24 3.07 1.11 27.47
C THR A 24 3.94 1.65 28.59
N ASP A 25 4.75 2.66 28.27
CA ASP A 25 5.50 3.39 29.28
C ASP A 25 4.53 4.13 30.21
N SER A 26 4.87 4.21 31.49
CA SER A 26 4.17 5.02 32.49
C SER A 26 5.19 5.79 33.34
N PRO A 27 4.78 6.82 34.11
CA PRO A 27 5.71 7.60 34.94
C PRO A 27 6.59 6.74 35.87
N ASP A 28 6.05 5.61 36.33
CA ASP A 28 6.71 4.71 37.27
C ASP A 28 7.28 3.44 36.60
N LEU A 29 7.07 3.26 35.29
CA LEU A 29 7.49 2.07 34.54
C LEU A 29 8.00 2.43 33.15
N ILE A 30 9.30 2.22 32.91
CA ILE A 30 9.93 2.40 31.59
C ILE A 30 10.21 1.02 31.00
N LEU A 31 9.67 0.77 29.80
CA LEU A 31 9.92 -0.47 29.08
C LEU A 31 11.34 -0.50 28.53
N GLY A 32 12.00 -1.64 28.70
CA GLY A 32 13.32 -1.94 28.13
C GLY A 32 13.29 -2.04 26.60
N GLU A 33 14.45 -1.90 25.97
CA GLU A 33 14.62 -1.99 24.52
C GLU A 33 14.26 -3.38 23.97
N ASP A 34 14.42 -4.42 24.78
CA ASP A 34 14.00 -5.80 24.51
C ASP A 34 12.48 -5.91 24.39
N ILE A 35 11.74 -5.37 25.36
CA ILE A 35 10.27 -5.35 25.30
C ILE A 35 9.84 -4.56 24.08
N LYS A 36 10.35 -3.32 23.91
CA LYS A 36 10.03 -2.45 22.75
C LYS A 36 10.31 -3.13 21.41
N PHE A 37 11.40 -3.88 21.30
CA PHE A 37 11.71 -4.70 20.13
C PHE A 37 10.61 -5.75 19.89
N TRP A 38 10.26 -6.54 20.92
CA TRP A 38 9.23 -7.55 20.83
C TRP A 38 7.83 -6.99 20.57
N GLN A 39 7.52 -5.76 21.02
CA GLN A 39 6.27 -5.08 20.66
C GLN A 39 6.22 -4.77 19.16
N LYS A 40 7.31 -4.22 18.60
CA LYS A 40 7.39 -3.93 17.15
C LYS A 40 7.30 -5.20 16.33
N PHE A 41 7.98 -6.26 16.77
CA PHE A 41 7.94 -7.54 16.07
C PHE A 41 6.58 -8.24 16.19
N SER A 42 5.92 -8.15 17.34
CA SER A 42 4.54 -8.64 17.51
C SER A 42 3.60 -7.93 16.55
N LYS A 43 3.67 -6.60 16.46
CA LYS A 43 2.86 -5.81 15.51
C LYS A 43 3.06 -6.26 14.07
N PHE A 44 4.29 -6.60 13.68
CA PHE A 44 4.57 -7.20 12.37
C PHE A 44 3.87 -8.56 12.19
N GLY A 45 3.91 -9.44 13.20
CA GLY A 45 3.16 -10.70 13.18
C GLY A 45 1.63 -10.51 13.08
N PHE A 46 1.06 -9.55 13.81
CA PHE A 46 -0.36 -9.20 13.71
C PHE A 46 -0.74 -8.65 12.33
N GLU A 47 0.13 -7.84 11.72
CA GLU A 47 -0.07 -7.32 10.37
C GLU A 47 -0.16 -8.46 9.35
N LEU A 48 0.70 -9.49 9.45
CA LEU A 48 0.62 -10.69 8.61
C LEU A 48 -0.71 -11.40 8.78
N LEU A 49 -1.18 -11.58 10.02
CA LEU A 49 -2.48 -12.23 10.31
C LEU A 49 -3.66 -11.44 9.73
N VAL A 50 -3.66 -10.11 9.90
CA VAL A 50 -4.72 -9.23 9.36
C VAL A 50 -4.74 -9.27 7.84
N ARG A 51 -3.56 -9.35 7.20
CA ARG A 51 -3.40 -9.54 5.74
C ARG A 51 -3.67 -10.99 5.28
N GLN A 52 -4.09 -11.88 6.18
CA GLN A 52 -4.35 -13.30 5.91
C GLN A 52 -3.13 -14.05 5.34
N ARG A 53 -1.92 -13.65 5.75
CA ARG A 53 -0.64 -14.23 5.31
C ARG A 53 -0.22 -15.40 6.19
N PHE A 54 -1.00 -16.48 6.14
CA PHE A 54 -0.71 -17.72 6.85
C PHE A 54 -1.38 -18.91 6.16
N PHE A 55 -0.88 -20.11 6.40
CA PHE A 55 -1.39 -21.34 5.80
C PHE A 55 -1.30 -22.52 6.77
N PRO A 56 -2.15 -23.54 6.61
CA PRO A 56 -2.08 -24.73 7.45
C PRO A 56 -0.89 -25.61 7.04
N HIS A 57 -0.22 -26.19 8.01
CA HIS A 57 0.98 -27.00 7.84
C HIS A 57 1.04 -28.13 8.88
N LEU A 58 1.98 -29.05 8.70
CA LEU A 58 2.24 -30.17 9.61
C LEU A 58 3.59 -29.99 10.27
N ILE A 59 3.61 -30.02 11.60
CA ILE A 59 4.86 -29.99 12.38
C ILE A 59 5.15 -31.39 12.89
N GLN A 60 6.35 -31.90 12.60
CA GLN A 60 6.81 -33.15 13.17
C GLN A 60 7.34 -32.93 14.60
N LYS A 61 6.69 -33.53 15.59
CA LYS A 61 7.11 -33.55 17.00
C LYS A 61 7.59 -34.97 17.36
N GLY A 62 8.87 -35.24 17.09
CA GLY A 62 9.46 -36.56 17.31
C GLY A 62 8.83 -37.63 16.40
N LYS A 63 8.00 -38.51 16.96
CA LYS A 63 7.27 -39.54 16.20
C LYS A 63 5.82 -39.18 15.89
N ALA A 64 5.31 -38.09 16.45
CA ALA A 64 3.97 -37.59 16.21
C ALA A 64 4.00 -36.40 15.24
N PHE A 65 2.86 -36.12 14.65
CA PHE A 65 2.65 -34.91 13.86
C PHE A 65 1.54 -34.09 14.49
N SER A 66 1.67 -32.76 14.47
CA SER A 66 0.60 -31.85 14.89
C SER A 66 0.26 -30.91 13.74
N ALA A 67 -1.03 -30.67 13.52
CA ALA A 67 -1.42 -29.61 12.61
C ALA A 67 -1.17 -28.24 13.26
N ALA A 68 -0.66 -27.31 12.45
CA ALA A 68 -0.36 -25.97 12.91
C ALA A 68 -0.56 -24.95 11.80
N TRP A 69 -0.78 -23.69 12.18
CA TRP A 69 -0.76 -22.58 11.26
C TRP A 69 0.63 -21.97 11.19
N LYS A 70 1.14 -21.78 9.98
CA LYS A 70 2.45 -21.17 9.74
C LYS A 70 2.27 -19.82 9.05
N TYR A 71 3.04 -18.83 9.49
CA TYR A 71 3.07 -17.53 8.84
C TYR A 71 3.66 -17.65 7.43
N LEU A 72 3.25 -16.74 6.55
CA LEU A 72 3.78 -16.61 5.21
C LEU A 72 4.49 -15.26 5.05
N ILE A 73 5.71 -15.29 4.52
CA ILE A 73 6.45 -14.11 4.09
C ILE A 73 6.91 -14.36 2.65
N ASP A 74 6.14 -13.87 1.70
CA ASP A 74 6.37 -14.04 0.25
C ASP A 74 6.67 -12.72 -0.47
N ASP A 75 6.35 -11.57 0.16
CA ASP A 75 6.62 -10.26 -0.41
C ASP A 75 7.99 -9.68 0.03
N ALA A 76 8.59 -8.92 -0.89
CA ALA A 76 9.92 -8.33 -0.73
C ALA A 76 10.04 -7.37 0.47
N ASP A 77 9.00 -6.59 0.76
CA ASP A 77 8.99 -5.67 1.89
C ASP A 77 8.98 -6.45 3.21
N ASP A 78 8.20 -7.53 3.31
CA ASP A 78 8.16 -8.40 4.49
C ASP A 78 9.47 -9.15 4.71
N ILE A 79 10.10 -9.65 3.64
CA ILE A 79 11.44 -10.26 3.69
C ILE A 79 12.46 -9.24 4.21
N ARG A 80 12.43 -8.01 3.69
CA ARG A 80 13.33 -6.93 4.10
C ARG A 80 13.11 -6.57 5.58
N ARG A 81 11.85 -6.43 6.02
CA ARG A 81 11.51 -6.15 7.42
C ARG A 81 11.99 -7.26 8.35
N MET A 82 11.77 -8.52 7.99
CA MET A 82 12.25 -9.68 8.74
C MET A 82 13.78 -9.67 8.91
N ASN A 83 14.53 -9.37 7.83
CA ASN A 83 15.98 -9.23 7.91
C ASN A 83 16.39 -8.06 8.81
N LEU A 84 15.72 -6.91 8.71
CA LEU A 84 15.98 -5.75 9.58
C LEU A 84 15.76 -6.08 11.07
N PHE A 85 14.69 -6.81 11.41
CA PHE A 85 14.47 -7.28 12.78
C PHE A 85 15.58 -8.22 13.24
N SER A 86 16.02 -9.14 12.39
CA SER A 86 17.11 -10.06 12.70
C SER A 86 18.43 -9.32 12.98
N GLU A 87 18.75 -8.30 12.19
CA GLU A 87 19.97 -7.49 12.36
C GLU A 87 19.90 -6.58 13.58
N SER A 88 18.74 -6.00 13.86
CA SER A 88 18.52 -5.05 14.97
C SER A 88 18.16 -5.70 16.31
N MET A 89 17.96 -7.03 16.35
CA MET A 89 17.50 -7.71 17.56
C MET A 89 18.49 -7.52 18.73
N PRO A 90 18.05 -6.93 19.87
CA PRO A 90 18.90 -6.68 21.02
C PRO A 90 19.61 -7.93 21.53
N PRO A 91 20.89 -7.84 21.97
CA PRO A 91 21.65 -9.01 22.43
C PRO A 91 21.00 -9.76 23.60
N ILE A 92 20.31 -9.05 24.49
CA ILE A 92 19.59 -9.65 25.62
C ILE A 92 18.48 -10.60 25.18
N CYS A 93 17.86 -10.39 24.01
CA CYS A 93 16.85 -11.30 23.47
C CYS A 93 17.45 -12.64 23.00
N ARG A 94 18.77 -12.73 22.83
CA ARG A 94 19.48 -13.93 22.35
C ARG A 94 20.30 -14.60 23.46
N SER A 95 20.24 -14.10 24.69
CA SER A 95 21.12 -14.55 25.78
C SER A 95 20.68 -15.86 26.43
N PHE A 96 19.42 -16.29 26.23
CA PHE A 96 18.84 -17.45 26.92
C PHE A 96 19.37 -18.80 26.41
N LYS A 97 19.50 -18.99 25.08
CA LYS A 97 20.10 -20.18 24.47
C LYS A 97 21.32 -19.79 23.65
N LYS A 98 22.48 -20.31 24.07
CA LYS A 98 23.81 -19.93 23.60
C LYS A 98 24.13 -20.50 22.21
N SER A 99 23.34 -20.20 21.19
CA SER A 99 23.61 -20.54 19.78
C SER A 99 22.51 -20.11 18.82
N ASP A 100 21.35 -19.64 19.30
CA ASP A 100 20.26 -19.36 18.39
C ASP A 100 20.52 -18.10 17.57
N GLN A 101 20.54 -18.29 16.25
CA GLN A 101 20.55 -17.19 15.31
C GLN A 101 19.28 -16.38 15.50
N SER A 102 19.37 -15.04 15.42
CA SER A 102 18.21 -14.15 15.51
C SER A 102 17.05 -14.59 14.62
N LYS A 103 17.36 -15.01 13.39
CA LYS A 103 16.36 -15.51 12.45
C LYS A 103 15.55 -16.68 13.01
N ASN A 104 16.18 -17.61 13.72
CA ASN A 104 15.50 -18.77 14.30
C ASN A 104 14.59 -18.37 15.46
N ILE A 105 15.02 -17.41 16.28
CA ILE A 105 14.22 -16.92 17.40
C ILE A 105 12.98 -16.18 16.88
N LEU A 106 13.16 -15.35 15.86
CA LEU A 106 12.08 -14.60 15.21
C LEU A 106 11.11 -15.53 14.47
N SER A 107 11.61 -16.54 13.74
CA SER A 107 10.75 -17.52 13.05
C SER A 107 9.98 -18.39 14.02
N SER A 108 10.61 -18.82 15.12
CA SER A 108 9.93 -19.57 16.18
C SER A 108 8.83 -18.74 16.82
N PHE A 109 9.10 -17.46 17.13
CA PHE A 109 8.12 -16.56 17.71
C PHE A 109 6.92 -16.34 16.78
N LEU A 110 7.15 -16.05 15.49
CA LEU A 110 6.04 -15.86 14.54
C LEU A 110 5.24 -17.16 14.33
N SER A 111 5.90 -18.32 14.29
CA SER A 111 5.21 -19.61 14.14
C SER A 111 4.26 -19.84 15.32
N GLU A 112 4.75 -19.63 16.54
CA GLU A 112 3.95 -19.79 17.76
C GLU A 112 2.81 -18.78 17.84
N LEU A 113 3.09 -17.50 17.54
CA LEU A 113 2.09 -16.43 17.54
C LEU A 113 0.99 -16.70 16.50
N THR A 114 1.36 -17.10 15.28
CA THR A 114 0.42 -17.42 14.21
C THR A 114 -0.42 -18.65 14.54
N ASP A 115 0.20 -19.74 15.01
CA ASP A 115 -0.55 -20.96 15.37
C ASP A 115 -1.57 -20.69 16.46
N THR A 116 -1.11 -20.08 17.55
CA THR A 116 -1.92 -19.79 18.73
C THR A 116 -3.12 -18.90 18.39
N LEU A 117 -2.88 -17.78 17.69
CA LEU A 117 -3.93 -16.82 17.39
C LEU A 117 -4.91 -17.35 16.34
N SER A 118 -4.44 -18.08 15.34
CA SER A 118 -5.31 -18.70 14.33
C SER A 118 -6.20 -19.77 14.96
N LYS A 119 -5.64 -20.68 15.77
CA LYS A 119 -6.43 -21.69 16.51
C LYS A 119 -7.47 -21.03 17.41
N LYS A 120 -7.09 -20.02 18.19
CA LYS A 120 -8.02 -19.31 19.06
C LYS A 120 -9.13 -18.57 18.31
N SER A 121 -8.83 -18.04 17.13
CA SER A 121 -9.82 -17.32 16.31
C SER A 121 -10.86 -18.24 15.68
N ILE A 122 -10.51 -19.51 15.47
CA ILE A 122 -11.37 -20.51 14.84
C ILE A 122 -11.96 -21.48 15.89
N ALA A 123 -11.47 -21.45 17.13
CA ALA A 123 -12.01 -22.21 18.25
C ALA A 123 -13.51 -21.93 18.43
N GLY A 124 -14.33 -22.98 18.33
CA GLY A 124 -15.80 -22.90 18.39
C GLY A 124 -16.51 -22.83 17.04
N LEU A 125 -15.79 -22.77 15.92
CA LEU A 125 -16.33 -22.93 14.56
C LEU A 125 -16.31 -24.40 14.10
N GLU A 126 -16.27 -25.35 15.03
CA GLU A 126 -16.20 -26.78 14.74
C GLU A 126 -17.38 -27.21 13.85
N GLU A 127 -17.09 -27.54 12.58
CA GLU A 127 -18.03 -28.30 11.78
C GLU A 127 -18.06 -29.74 12.30
N ASN A 128 -19.25 -30.35 12.33
CA ASN A 128 -19.43 -31.77 12.68
C ASN A 128 -18.83 -32.66 11.57
N ILE A 129 -17.50 -32.71 11.49
CA ILE A 129 -16.76 -33.57 10.59
C ILE A 129 -16.75 -34.96 11.20
N THR A 130 -17.76 -35.74 10.82
CA THR A 130 -17.94 -37.12 11.25
C THR A 130 -17.19 -38.06 10.31
N GLY A 131 -16.00 -38.49 10.73
CA GLY A 131 -15.23 -39.50 10.00
C GLY A 131 -13.86 -39.73 10.64
N GLY A 132 -13.12 -40.73 10.14
CA GLY A 132 -11.83 -41.17 10.67
C GLY A 132 -10.67 -41.10 9.67
N SER A 133 -10.79 -40.35 8.57
CA SER A 133 -9.70 -40.21 7.61
C SER A 133 -8.55 -39.36 8.17
N ILE A 134 -7.37 -39.44 7.55
CA ILE A 134 -6.22 -38.60 7.93
C ILE A 134 -6.50 -37.12 7.68
N ASP A 135 -7.19 -36.78 6.59
CA ASP A 135 -7.53 -35.40 6.22
C ASP A 135 -8.48 -34.78 7.25
N GLU A 136 -9.47 -35.56 7.72
CA GLU A 136 -10.42 -35.12 8.75
C GLU A 136 -9.75 -34.97 10.11
N THR A 137 -8.82 -35.88 10.44
CA THR A 137 -8.05 -35.81 11.69
C THR A 137 -7.09 -34.62 11.68
N TRP A 138 -6.46 -34.34 10.54
CA TRP A 138 -5.64 -33.15 10.33
C TRP A 138 -6.45 -31.87 10.46
N PHE A 139 -7.61 -31.82 9.80
CA PHE A 139 -8.48 -30.66 9.87
C PHE A 139 -8.98 -30.42 11.30
N ARG A 140 -9.37 -31.46 12.04
CA ARG A 140 -9.72 -31.35 13.47
C ARG A 140 -8.54 -30.86 14.32
N SER A 141 -7.33 -31.36 14.07
CA SER A 141 -6.10 -30.91 14.74
C SER A 141 -5.73 -29.45 14.43
N LEU A 142 -6.20 -28.86 13.31
CA LEU A 142 -6.01 -27.42 13.04
C LEU A 142 -6.84 -26.52 13.96
N HIS A 143 -7.86 -27.06 14.62
CA HIS A 143 -8.76 -26.35 15.52
C HIS A 143 -8.40 -26.60 17.00
N SER A 144 -7.61 -27.63 17.29
CA SER A 144 -7.27 -28.07 18.65
C SER A 144 -5.75 -28.13 18.86
N GLU A 145 -5.34 -28.42 20.09
CA GLU A 145 -3.94 -28.72 20.43
C GLU A 145 -3.63 -30.23 20.39
N GLU A 146 -4.52 -31.05 19.83
CA GLU A 146 -4.35 -32.50 19.81
C GLU A 146 -3.31 -32.93 18.77
N ASP A 147 -2.32 -33.69 19.23
CA ASP A 147 -1.37 -34.37 18.36
C ASP A 147 -2.08 -35.49 17.58
N MET A 148 -1.67 -35.71 16.33
CA MET A 148 -2.19 -36.77 15.48
C MET A 148 -1.41 -38.09 15.69
N PRO A 149 -2.06 -39.18 16.13
CA PRO A 149 -1.44 -40.50 16.21
C PRO A 149 -1.61 -41.22 14.87
N VAL A 150 -0.70 -41.04 13.90
CA VAL A 150 -0.92 -41.56 12.54
C VAL A 150 0.35 -42.16 11.91
N ASP A 151 0.14 -43.06 10.94
CA ASP A 151 1.16 -43.68 10.08
C ASP A 151 2.03 -42.60 9.39
N MET A 152 3.36 -42.80 9.45
CA MET A 152 4.34 -41.90 8.83
C MET A 152 4.09 -41.77 7.32
N LYS A 153 3.67 -42.83 6.62
CA LYS A 153 3.49 -42.80 5.16
C LYS A 153 2.31 -41.93 4.72
N GLU A 154 1.18 -42.04 5.42
CA GLU A 154 0.00 -41.23 5.11
C GLU A 154 0.28 -39.75 5.39
N THR A 155 1.00 -39.47 6.48
CA THR A 155 1.37 -38.10 6.87
C THR A 155 2.39 -37.49 5.91
N GLU A 156 3.34 -38.26 5.38
CA GLU A 156 4.26 -37.84 4.33
C GLU A 156 3.54 -37.48 3.03
N ASN A 157 2.51 -38.24 2.64
CA ASN A 157 1.71 -37.94 1.46
C ASN A 157 0.92 -36.65 1.66
N LEU A 158 0.26 -36.48 2.81
CA LEU A 158 -0.47 -35.26 3.14
C LEU A 158 0.48 -34.04 3.15
N THR A 159 1.67 -34.18 3.74
CA THR A 159 2.70 -33.13 3.74
C THR A 159 3.09 -32.73 2.31
N LYS A 160 3.35 -33.71 1.42
CA LYS A 160 3.64 -33.43 0.02
C LYS A 160 2.50 -32.73 -0.70
N THR A 161 1.26 -33.14 -0.46
CA THR A 161 0.07 -32.49 -1.06
C THR A 161 -0.08 -31.06 -0.57
N LEU A 162 0.13 -30.82 0.73
CA LEU A 162 0.11 -29.47 1.30
C LEU A 162 1.25 -28.61 0.74
N ASP A 163 2.48 -29.11 0.69
CA ASP A 163 3.62 -28.38 0.14
C ASP A 163 3.42 -28.08 -1.35
N GLN A 164 2.85 -29.00 -2.13
CA GLN A 164 2.47 -28.76 -3.53
C GLN A 164 1.39 -27.68 -3.66
N TRP A 165 0.38 -27.69 -2.78
CA TRP A 165 -0.66 -26.67 -2.77
C TRP A 165 -0.08 -25.30 -2.36
N VAL A 166 0.69 -25.23 -1.27
CA VAL A 166 1.35 -23.99 -0.81
C VAL A 166 2.30 -23.46 -1.88
N SER A 167 3.11 -24.31 -2.50
CA SER A 167 4.03 -23.90 -3.57
C SER A 167 3.31 -23.43 -4.85
N SER A 168 2.07 -23.88 -5.09
CA SER A 168 1.24 -23.38 -6.18
C SER A 168 0.70 -21.97 -5.92
N ILE A 169 0.58 -21.58 -4.65
CA ILE A 169 0.14 -20.25 -4.23
C ILE A 169 1.35 -19.32 -4.12
N TYR A 170 2.50 -19.82 -3.65
CA TYR A 170 3.72 -19.04 -3.41
C TYR A 170 4.95 -19.80 -3.93
N SER A 171 5.74 -19.17 -4.79
CA SER A 171 6.99 -19.76 -5.30
C SER A 171 8.00 -19.93 -4.16
N ASP A 172 8.28 -21.19 -3.79
CA ASP A 172 9.19 -21.61 -2.70
C ASP A 172 10.64 -21.15 -2.91
N GLU A 173 10.99 -20.82 -4.14
CA GLU A 173 12.23 -20.11 -4.45
C GLU A 173 11.93 -18.62 -4.49
N ALA A 174 12.60 -17.89 -3.61
CA ALA A 174 12.89 -16.47 -3.72
C ALA A 174 12.97 -16.09 -5.20
N ASN A 175 11.85 -15.61 -5.74
CA ASN A 175 11.79 -15.14 -7.10
C ASN A 175 12.77 -13.97 -7.10
N ALA A 176 13.98 -14.20 -7.61
CA ALA A 176 15.03 -13.20 -7.64
C ALA A 176 14.53 -11.90 -8.30
N PHE A 177 13.46 -12.05 -9.10
CA PHE A 177 12.72 -10.98 -9.70
C PHE A 177 11.20 -11.15 -9.59
N LYS A 178 10.49 -10.03 -9.48
CA LYS A 178 9.04 -9.90 -9.60
C LYS A 178 8.67 -9.04 -10.81
N LEU A 179 7.47 -9.20 -11.34
CA LEU A 179 6.96 -8.36 -12.41
C LEU A 179 6.58 -6.98 -11.84
N CYS A 180 6.97 -5.92 -12.53
CA CYS A 180 6.74 -4.53 -12.17
C CYS A 180 6.05 -3.75 -13.29
N PHE A 181 5.01 -3.01 -12.94
CA PHE A 181 4.26 -2.13 -13.84
C PHE A 181 4.67 -0.69 -13.59
N LYS A 182 5.26 -0.04 -14.59
CA LYS A 182 5.63 1.37 -14.54
C LYS A 182 4.71 2.18 -15.44
N LEU A 183 3.93 3.05 -14.84
CA LEU A 183 3.09 3.99 -15.57
C LEU A 183 3.91 5.24 -15.92
N ASP A 184 4.05 5.51 -17.20
CA ASP A 184 4.75 6.68 -17.71
C ASP A 184 3.75 7.68 -18.31
N ALA A 185 3.87 8.94 -17.87
CA ALA A 185 3.07 10.04 -18.41
C ALA A 185 3.43 10.32 -19.88
N PRO A 186 2.44 10.62 -20.74
CA PRO A 186 2.69 10.95 -22.14
C PRO A 186 3.59 12.18 -22.26
N SER A 187 4.42 12.19 -23.30
CA SER A 187 5.12 13.40 -23.72
C SER A 187 4.15 14.49 -24.20
N SER A 188 4.60 15.74 -24.26
CA SER A 188 3.77 16.95 -24.44
C SER A 188 2.79 16.92 -25.62
N ASN A 189 3.01 16.09 -26.65
CA ASN A 189 2.18 16.00 -27.85
C ASN A 189 1.33 14.72 -27.95
N SER A 190 1.30 13.88 -26.91
CA SER A 190 0.50 12.65 -26.87
C SER A 190 -0.49 12.69 -25.70
N ASP A 191 -1.59 11.98 -25.88
CA ASP A 191 -2.57 11.66 -24.82
C ASP A 191 -2.56 10.16 -24.49
N ILE A 192 -1.63 9.40 -25.07
CA ILE A 192 -1.44 7.96 -24.85
C ILE A 192 -0.46 7.76 -23.70
N TRP A 193 -0.97 7.17 -22.63
CA TRP A 193 -0.21 6.74 -21.47
C TRP A 193 0.43 5.38 -21.72
N ASN A 194 1.65 5.17 -21.24
CA ASN A 194 2.35 3.90 -21.45
C ASN A 194 2.49 3.17 -20.11
N LEU A 195 1.93 1.96 -20.03
CA LEU A 195 2.20 1.04 -18.95
C LEU A 195 3.31 0.08 -19.37
N ASN A 196 4.53 0.37 -18.95
CA ASN A 196 5.71 -0.44 -19.26
C ASN A 196 5.85 -1.60 -18.27
N TYR A 197 6.25 -2.76 -18.78
CA TYR A 197 6.49 -3.94 -17.96
C TYR A 197 7.99 -4.11 -17.72
N LEU A 198 8.37 -4.28 -16.46
CA LEU A 198 9.75 -4.48 -16.04
C LEU A 198 9.86 -5.72 -15.15
N LEU A 199 11.03 -6.31 -15.16
CA LEU A 199 11.46 -7.34 -14.24
C LEU A 199 12.26 -6.64 -13.13
N GLN A 200 11.75 -6.63 -11.90
CA GLN A 200 12.35 -5.92 -10.76
C GLN A 200 12.93 -6.92 -9.77
N ALA A 201 14.15 -6.72 -9.29
CA ALA A 201 14.73 -7.62 -8.29
C ALA A 201 13.98 -7.53 -6.94
N THR A 202 13.79 -8.65 -6.26
CA THR A 202 13.05 -8.68 -4.98
C THR A 202 13.87 -8.17 -3.80
N ASP A 203 15.18 -8.30 -3.84
CA ASP A 203 16.10 -7.82 -2.80
C ASP A 203 16.53 -6.37 -3.00
N ASP A 204 16.64 -5.92 -4.25
CA ASP A 204 16.97 -4.54 -4.61
C ASP A 204 15.96 -3.97 -5.65
N PRO A 205 14.93 -3.23 -5.19
CA PRO A 205 13.92 -2.64 -6.07
C PRO A 205 14.47 -1.66 -7.11
N SER A 206 15.71 -1.16 -6.96
CA SER A 206 16.34 -0.28 -7.95
C SER A 206 16.83 -1.02 -9.19
N LEU A 207 17.09 -2.33 -9.06
CA LEU A 207 17.50 -3.18 -10.17
C LEU A 207 16.27 -3.60 -10.98
N MET A 208 16.10 -2.97 -12.14
CA MET A 208 14.99 -3.22 -13.04
C MET A 208 15.48 -3.46 -14.46
N VAL A 209 14.83 -4.41 -15.13
CA VAL A 209 15.11 -4.75 -16.53
C VAL A 209 13.81 -4.68 -17.33
N PRO A 210 13.72 -3.82 -18.35
CA PRO A 210 12.54 -3.77 -19.20
C PRO A 210 12.27 -5.11 -19.90
N LEU A 211 11.00 -5.50 -19.98
CA LEU A 211 10.64 -6.81 -20.55
C LEU A 211 11.04 -6.95 -22.03
N ASP A 212 11.13 -5.85 -22.78
CA ASP A 212 11.58 -5.90 -24.18
C ASP A 212 13.04 -6.37 -24.32
N GLN A 213 13.88 -6.14 -23.31
CA GLN A 213 15.25 -6.65 -23.25
C GLN A 213 15.24 -8.13 -22.86
N VAL A 214 14.40 -8.49 -21.88
CA VAL A 214 14.20 -9.88 -21.45
C VAL A 214 13.78 -10.76 -22.62
N TRP A 215 12.85 -10.28 -23.46
CA TRP A 215 12.36 -11.00 -24.65
C TRP A 215 13.39 -11.17 -25.77
N LYS A 216 14.47 -10.39 -25.77
CA LYS A 216 15.55 -10.50 -26.76
C LYS A 216 16.60 -11.55 -26.37
N GLU A 217 16.69 -11.90 -25.09
CA GLU A 217 17.65 -12.90 -24.61
C GLU A 217 17.20 -14.32 -24.97
N LYS A 218 17.97 -14.97 -25.85
CA LYS A 218 17.71 -16.34 -26.29
C LYS A 218 18.36 -17.33 -25.32
N GLY A 219 17.68 -17.64 -24.23
CA GLY A 219 18.13 -18.62 -23.25
C GLY A 219 17.00 -19.10 -22.35
N LYS A 220 17.10 -20.36 -21.87
CA LYS A 220 16.23 -20.87 -20.80
C LYS A 220 16.58 -20.25 -19.44
N THR A 221 17.75 -19.62 -19.33
CA THR A 221 18.24 -18.99 -18.12
C THR A 221 18.65 -17.56 -18.41
N LEU A 222 18.06 -16.58 -17.73
CA LEU A 222 18.53 -15.20 -17.74
C LEU A 222 19.59 -15.05 -16.67
N LYS A 223 20.75 -14.49 -17.04
CA LYS A 223 21.80 -14.13 -16.09
C LYS A 223 21.90 -12.63 -16.00
N ILE A 224 21.14 -12.04 -15.07
CA ILE A 224 21.10 -10.59 -14.89
C ILE A 224 21.59 -10.27 -13.48
N PHE A 225 22.56 -9.36 -13.36
CA PHE A 225 23.14 -8.93 -12.09
C PHE A 225 23.59 -10.11 -11.19
N ASN A 226 24.28 -11.09 -11.76
CA ASN A 226 24.78 -12.30 -11.09
C ASN A 226 23.68 -13.23 -10.51
N ARG A 227 22.42 -13.08 -10.94
CA ARG A 227 21.28 -13.94 -10.58
C ARG A 227 20.92 -14.83 -11.78
N ILE A 228 20.52 -16.07 -11.51
CA ILE A 228 20.06 -17.02 -12.54
C ILE A 228 18.54 -17.11 -12.41
N PHE A 229 17.83 -16.90 -13.52
CA PHE A 229 16.39 -17.03 -13.56
C PHE A 229 15.98 -18.02 -14.63
N ASP A 230 15.47 -19.17 -14.18
CA ASP A 230 15.10 -20.30 -15.03
C ASP A 230 13.68 -20.16 -15.57
N ASN A 231 13.55 -20.45 -16.88
CA ASN A 231 12.34 -20.31 -17.70
C ASN A 231 11.60 -18.97 -17.51
N PRO A 232 12.25 -17.82 -17.74
CA PRO A 232 11.64 -16.51 -17.54
C PRO A 232 10.37 -16.29 -18.33
N TYR A 233 10.37 -16.80 -19.57
CA TYR A 233 9.30 -16.56 -20.52
C TYR A 233 7.97 -17.13 -20.06
N GLU A 234 7.97 -18.39 -19.63
CA GLU A 234 6.75 -19.06 -19.16
C GLU A 234 6.26 -18.42 -17.86
N LYS A 235 7.16 -18.18 -16.89
CA LYS A 235 6.82 -17.54 -15.62
C LYS A 235 6.22 -16.14 -15.85
N LEU A 236 6.83 -15.32 -16.71
CA LEU A 236 6.34 -13.97 -17.00
C LEU A 236 4.99 -13.97 -17.72
N LEU A 237 4.75 -14.90 -18.65
CA LEU A 237 3.45 -15.02 -19.33
C LEU A 237 2.35 -15.47 -18.37
N ILE A 238 2.66 -16.41 -17.45
CA ILE A 238 1.74 -16.82 -16.38
C ILE A 238 1.41 -15.61 -15.49
N GLU A 239 2.42 -14.86 -15.06
CA GLU A 239 2.23 -13.69 -14.20
C GLU A 239 1.48 -12.55 -14.90
N LEU A 240 1.77 -12.26 -16.18
CA LEU A 240 0.98 -11.30 -16.96
C LEU A 240 -0.48 -11.76 -17.15
N GLY A 241 -0.71 -13.07 -17.31
CA GLY A 241 -2.04 -13.66 -17.38
C GLY A 241 -2.81 -13.62 -16.05
N LYS A 242 -2.11 -13.67 -14.91
CA LYS A 242 -2.70 -13.41 -13.59
C LYS A 242 -3.01 -11.93 -13.43
N ALA A 243 -2.07 -11.05 -13.77
CA ALA A 243 -2.24 -9.61 -13.69
C ALA A 243 -3.38 -9.08 -14.58
N SER A 244 -3.63 -9.70 -15.74
CA SER A 244 -4.75 -9.31 -16.60
C SER A 244 -6.12 -9.57 -15.97
N LYS A 245 -6.24 -10.47 -14.99
CA LYS A 245 -7.48 -10.63 -14.21
C LYS A 245 -7.73 -9.46 -13.27
N LEU A 246 -6.67 -8.85 -12.74
CA LEU A 246 -6.73 -7.69 -11.84
C LEU A 246 -6.89 -6.38 -12.61
N PHE A 247 -6.25 -6.28 -13.78
CA PHE A 247 -6.35 -5.13 -14.67
C PHE A 247 -6.57 -5.60 -16.13
N PRO A 248 -7.85 -5.75 -16.55
CA PRO A 248 -8.22 -6.36 -17.85
C PRO A 248 -7.58 -5.72 -19.08
N ILE A 249 -7.15 -4.47 -19.00
CA ILE A 249 -6.55 -3.75 -20.13
C ILE A 249 -5.20 -4.37 -20.55
N ILE A 250 -4.49 -5.04 -19.62
CA ILE A 250 -3.26 -5.80 -19.91
C ILE A 250 -3.51 -6.90 -20.96
N ASP A 251 -4.72 -7.44 -21.07
CA ASP A 251 -5.08 -8.45 -22.07
C ASP A 251 -4.79 -8.00 -23.51
N ARG A 252 -4.91 -6.69 -23.79
CA ARG A 252 -4.55 -6.11 -25.10
C ARG A 252 -3.10 -6.40 -25.46
N SER A 253 -2.19 -6.29 -24.49
CA SER A 253 -0.76 -6.55 -24.69
C SER A 253 -0.46 -8.04 -24.90
N LEU A 254 -1.21 -8.94 -24.26
CA LEU A 254 -1.04 -10.39 -24.35
C LEU A 254 -1.34 -10.97 -25.74
N ARG A 255 -2.02 -10.21 -26.61
CA ARG A 255 -2.24 -10.59 -28.03
C ARG A 255 -0.97 -10.52 -28.86
N MET A 256 0.06 -9.83 -28.37
CA MET A 256 1.37 -9.74 -29.00
C MET A 256 2.26 -10.88 -28.54
N LYS A 257 3.14 -11.38 -29.43
CA LYS A 257 4.07 -12.48 -29.11
C LYS A 257 5.05 -12.16 -27.96
N MET A 258 5.35 -10.88 -27.75
CA MET A 258 6.32 -10.39 -26.77
C MET A 258 5.75 -9.16 -26.06
N PRO A 259 4.84 -9.35 -25.09
CA PRO A 259 4.19 -8.25 -24.39
C PRO A 259 5.21 -7.50 -23.51
N SER A 260 5.54 -6.26 -23.85
CA SER A 260 6.47 -5.43 -23.05
C SER A 260 5.84 -4.14 -22.52
N ARG A 261 4.70 -3.73 -23.08
CA ARG A 261 3.95 -2.55 -22.67
C ARG A 261 2.48 -2.65 -23.05
N CYS A 262 1.65 -1.81 -22.43
CA CYS A 262 0.28 -1.56 -22.84
C CYS A 262 0.02 -0.06 -22.96
N ASP A 263 -0.62 0.31 -24.06
CA ASP A 263 -1.04 1.68 -24.30
C ASP A 263 -2.39 1.91 -23.61
N LEU A 264 -2.47 2.96 -22.80
CA LEU A 264 -3.63 3.34 -22.00
C LEU A 264 -4.19 4.67 -22.50
N SER A 265 -5.50 4.78 -22.54
CA SER A 265 -6.20 6.06 -22.62
C SER A 265 -6.08 6.83 -21.31
N VAL A 266 -6.42 8.13 -21.32
CA VAL A 266 -6.41 8.99 -20.13
C VAL A 266 -7.33 8.44 -19.03
N GLN A 267 -8.50 7.93 -19.40
CA GLN A 267 -9.46 7.31 -18.49
C GLN A 267 -8.88 6.05 -17.83
N GLU A 268 -8.24 5.20 -18.63
CA GLU A 268 -7.64 3.95 -18.16
C GLU A 268 -6.40 4.20 -17.28
N ALA A 269 -5.61 5.21 -17.61
CA ALA A 269 -4.49 5.66 -16.77
C ALA A 269 -4.97 6.18 -15.42
N TYR A 270 -6.08 6.93 -15.40
CA TYR A 270 -6.68 7.36 -14.14
C TYR A 270 -7.19 6.18 -13.31
N SER A 271 -7.93 5.24 -13.91
CA SER A 271 -8.37 4.01 -13.22
C SER A 271 -7.19 3.24 -12.60
N PHE A 272 -6.07 3.19 -13.33
CA PHE A 272 -4.84 2.60 -12.82
C PHE A 272 -4.28 3.35 -11.60
N LEU A 273 -4.21 4.67 -11.67
CA LEU A 273 -3.74 5.52 -10.57
C LEU A 273 -4.63 5.42 -9.33
N SER A 274 -5.96 5.40 -9.51
CA SER A 274 -6.91 5.48 -8.41
C SER A 274 -7.14 4.16 -7.68
N GLU A 275 -7.20 3.04 -8.41
CA GLU A 275 -7.67 1.75 -7.84
C GLU A 275 -6.75 0.58 -8.19
N ASN A 276 -6.44 0.37 -9.47
CA ASN A 276 -5.77 -0.88 -9.90
C ASN A 276 -4.30 -0.96 -9.47
N SER A 277 -3.61 0.17 -9.29
CA SER A 277 -2.22 0.20 -8.81
C SER A 277 -2.08 -0.44 -7.43
N TRP A 278 -3.03 -0.21 -6.53
CA TRP A 278 -3.03 -0.80 -5.19
C TRP A 278 -3.32 -2.31 -5.24
N LEU A 279 -4.31 -2.74 -6.01
CA LEU A 279 -4.65 -4.17 -6.18
C LEU A 279 -3.47 -4.98 -6.72
N LEU A 280 -2.74 -4.44 -7.70
CA LEU A 280 -1.55 -5.08 -8.24
C LEU A 280 -0.44 -5.18 -7.19
N LYS A 281 -0.25 -4.13 -6.38
CA LYS A 281 0.76 -4.12 -5.32
C LYS A 281 0.46 -5.15 -4.23
N GLU A 282 -0.80 -5.26 -3.80
CA GLU A 282 -1.25 -6.27 -2.82
C GLU A 282 -1.08 -7.71 -3.35
N SER A 283 -1.16 -7.88 -4.67
CA SER A 283 -0.94 -9.15 -5.34
C SER A 283 0.56 -9.49 -5.54
N GLY A 284 1.47 -8.69 -4.97
CA GLY A 284 2.92 -8.93 -5.00
C GLY A 284 3.66 -8.31 -6.20
N TYR A 285 2.97 -7.57 -7.08
CA TYR A 285 3.61 -6.89 -8.21
C TYR A 285 4.31 -5.60 -7.78
N GLY A 286 5.43 -5.27 -8.45
CA GLY A 286 6.02 -3.93 -8.35
C GLY A 286 5.14 -2.92 -9.07
N VAL A 287 4.91 -1.74 -8.48
CA VAL A 287 4.17 -0.66 -9.17
C VAL A 287 4.93 0.65 -9.02
N LEU A 288 5.24 1.28 -10.15
CA LEU A 288 5.89 2.58 -10.22
C LEU A 288 4.95 3.58 -10.88
N LEU A 289 4.56 4.59 -10.11
CA LEU A 289 3.70 5.65 -10.56
C LEU A 289 4.54 6.84 -11.06
N PRO A 290 4.03 7.61 -12.03
CA PRO A 290 4.66 8.83 -12.48
C PRO A 290 4.72 9.84 -11.32
N SER A 291 5.78 10.64 -11.26
CA SER A 291 5.82 11.82 -10.41
C SER A 291 4.90 12.91 -10.99
N LEU A 292 3.60 12.82 -10.70
CA LEU A 292 2.65 13.88 -11.00
C LEU A 292 2.96 15.09 -10.11
N ASN A 293 2.78 16.31 -10.64
CA ASN A 293 3.08 17.53 -9.90
C ASN A 293 2.05 17.76 -8.77
N GLN A 294 2.29 17.14 -7.61
CA GLN A 294 1.45 17.24 -6.41
C GLN A 294 1.37 18.67 -5.85
N GLN A 295 2.35 19.54 -6.15
CA GLN A 295 2.31 20.94 -5.72
C GLN A 295 1.26 21.78 -6.46
N SER A 296 0.76 21.29 -7.60
CA SER A 296 -0.24 21.95 -8.44
C SER A 296 -1.55 21.19 -8.51
N SER A 297 -1.76 20.12 -7.74
CA SER A 297 -3.03 19.37 -7.75
C SER A 297 -4.17 20.08 -7.04
N ASN A 298 -3.89 21.05 -6.17
CA ASN A 298 -4.93 21.74 -5.41
C ASN A 298 -5.49 22.92 -6.20
N ILE A 299 -6.79 22.86 -6.54
CA ILE A 299 -7.55 24.03 -6.96
C ILE A 299 -7.78 24.92 -5.74
N GLY A 300 -7.51 26.21 -5.89
CA GLY A 300 -7.97 27.20 -4.92
C GLY A 300 -8.32 28.52 -5.59
N VAL A 301 -8.83 29.45 -4.80
CA VAL A 301 -9.36 30.72 -5.31
C VAL A 301 -8.39 31.85 -5.00
N LYS A 302 -8.14 32.70 -6.00
CA LYS A 302 -7.53 34.01 -5.81
C LYS A 302 -8.61 35.07 -5.80
N VAL A 303 -8.75 35.76 -4.67
CA VAL A 303 -9.74 36.83 -4.50
C VAL A 303 -9.03 38.18 -4.60
N GLU A 304 -9.59 39.08 -5.41
CA GLU A 304 -9.18 40.47 -5.56
C GLU A 304 -10.34 41.39 -5.14
N LEU A 305 -10.12 42.17 -4.08
CA LEU A 305 -11.09 43.14 -3.56
C LEU A 305 -10.64 44.53 -3.95
N LYS A 306 -11.42 45.20 -4.81
CA LYS A 306 -11.19 46.59 -5.22
C LYS A 306 -12.27 47.49 -4.66
N GLN A 307 -11.87 48.66 -4.17
CA GLN A 307 -12.82 49.68 -3.74
C GLN A 307 -13.31 50.47 -4.96
N PRO A 308 -14.64 50.61 -5.16
CA PRO A 308 -15.17 51.43 -6.24
C PRO A 308 -14.83 52.90 -6.00
N LYS A 309 -14.34 53.59 -7.04
CA LYS A 309 -13.87 54.99 -7.01
C LYS A 309 -14.91 56.03 -6.56
N THR A 310 -16.17 55.63 -6.43
CA THR A 310 -17.32 56.48 -6.04
C THR A 310 -17.81 56.27 -4.60
N SER A 311 -17.14 55.45 -3.79
CA SER A 311 -17.56 55.18 -2.41
C SER A 311 -17.08 56.27 -1.44
N VAL A 312 -18.03 57.05 -0.90
CA VAL A 312 -17.80 58.13 0.09
C VAL A 312 -18.21 57.70 1.52
N GLN A 313 -18.74 56.47 1.69
CA GLN A 313 -19.19 55.95 3.00
C GLN A 313 -18.15 55.03 3.65
N GLY A 314 -18.02 55.16 4.97
CA GLY A 314 -16.90 54.72 5.78
C GLY A 314 -16.54 53.23 5.77
N ASN A 315 -15.33 52.98 6.27
CA ASN A 315 -14.64 51.69 6.33
C ASN A 315 -15.34 50.77 7.35
N GLY A 316 -16.32 49.98 6.92
CA GLY A 316 -17.02 49.01 7.76
C GLY A 316 -17.42 47.76 6.99
N LEU A 317 -17.74 46.68 7.70
CA LEU A 317 -18.08 45.37 7.11
C LEU A 317 -19.29 45.39 6.14
N GLY A 318 -20.13 46.42 6.20
CA GLY A 318 -21.27 46.62 5.30
C GLY A 318 -20.94 47.42 4.02
N SER A 319 -19.69 47.86 3.82
CA SER A 319 -19.32 48.62 2.63
C SER A 319 -19.28 47.72 1.39
N ILE A 320 -19.64 48.30 0.24
CA ILE A 320 -19.70 47.59 -1.04
C ILE A 320 -18.32 47.65 -1.70
N VAL A 321 -17.79 46.48 -2.08
CA VAL A 321 -16.54 46.33 -2.82
C VAL A 321 -16.78 45.65 -4.16
N ASP A 322 -15.97 46.00 -5.16
CA ASP A 322 -15.90 45.27 -6.42
C ASP A 322 -15.12 43.98 -6.13
N PHE A 323 -15.82 42.84 -6.22
CA PHE A 323 -15.28 41.52 -5.97
C PHE A 323 -14.91 40.86 -7.29
N GLY A 324 -13.61 40.72 -7.53
CA GLY A 324 -13.09 39.89 -8.61
C GLY A 324 -12.49 38.63 -8.02
N TRP A 325 -12.78 37.49 -8.60
CA TRP A 325 -12.14 36.25 -8.22
C TRP A 325 -11.62 35.54 -9.48
N LYS A 326 -10.60 34.71 -9.29
CA LYS A 326 -10.05 33.85 -10.32
C LYS A 326 -9.75 32.49 -9.73
N VAL A 327 -9.96 31.44 -10.51
CA VAL A 327 -9.49 30.10 -10.17
C VAL A 327 -7.99 30.06 -10.34
N ALA A 328 -7.29 29.53 -9.34
CA ALA A 328 -5.90 29.18 -9.45
C ALA A 328 -5.68 27.71 -9.14
N MET A 329 -4.73 27.11 -9.83
CA MET A 329 -4.29 25.75 -9.58
C MET A 329 -2.82 25.80 -9.17
N GLY A 330 -2.55 25.56 -7.89
CA GLY A 330 -1.27 25.93 -7.26
C GLY A 330 -0.97 27.43 -7.47
N ASN A 331 0.14 27.74 -8.14
CA ASN A 331 0.55 29.13 -8.40
C ASN A 331 0.00 29.73 -9.72
N GLN A 332 -0.69 28.92 -10.54
CA GLN A 332 -1.11 29.34 -11.88
C GLN A 332 -2.57 29.80 -11.90
N GLU A 333 -2.85 30.92 -12.57
CA GLU A 333 -4.23 31.41 -12.81
C GLU A 333 -4.81 30.73 -14.05
N LEU A 334 -6.06 30.25 -13.94
CA LEU A 334 -6.85 29.63 -15.00
C LEU A 334 -8.04 30.54 -15.34
N SER A 335 -8.32 30.72 -16.62
CA SER A 335 -9.52 31.43 -17.06
C SER A 335 -10.77 30.52 -17.00
N GLU A 336 -11.96 31.13 -17.01
CA GLU A 336 -13.24 30.39 -17.10
C GLU A 336 -13.28 29.50 -18.34
N GLU A 337 -12.89 30.03 -19.50
CA GLU A 337 -12.89 29.27 -20.76
C GLU A 337 -11.91 28.09 -20.74
N GLU A 338 -10.74 28.27 -20.12
CA GLU A 338 -9.75 27.20 -19.93
C GLU A 338 -10.31 26.12 -19.00
N PHE A 339 -10.94 26.52 -17.89
CA PHE A 339 -11.55 25.60 -16.94
C PHE A 339 -12.75 24.86 -17.52
N MET A 340 -13.60 25.52 -18.30
CA MET A 340 -14.75 24.88 -18.96
C MET A 340 -14.31 23.82 -19.98
N LYS A 341 -13.20 24.06 -20.70
CA LYS A 341 -12.58 23.05 -21.56
C LYS A 341 -12.10 21.84 -20.75
N ILE A 342 -11.47 22.07 -19.60
CA ILE A 342 -11.00 21.03 -18.67
C ILE A 342 -12.18 20.22 -18.12
N ALA A 343 -13.21 20.89 -17.60
CA ALA A 343 -14.40 20.25 -17.06
C ALA A 343 -15.17 19.42 -18.11
N SER A 344 -15.16 19.86 -19.38
CA SER A 344 -15.82 19.15 -20.48
C SER A 344 -15.21 17.79 -20.79
N LEU A 345 -13.92 17.57 -20.47
CA LEU A 345 -13.23 16.30 -20.70
C LEU A 345 -13.76 15.18 -19.79
N LYS A 346 -14.51 15.51 -18.71
CA LYS A 346 -15.11 14.57 -17.74
C LYS A 346 -14.13 13.54 -17.14
N THR A 347 -12.83 13.77 -17.31
CA THR A 347 -11.77 12.95 -16.72
C THR A 347 -11.09 13.73 -15.61
N PRO A 348 -10.91 13.12 -14.44
CA PRO A 348 -10.17 13.75 -13.33
C PRO A 348 -8.67 13.92 -13.65
N LEU A 349 -8.13 13.22 -14.63
CA LEU A 349 -6.75 13.44 -15.10
C LEU A 349 -6.76 14.42 -16.29
N VAL A 350 -6.17 15.61 -16.11
CA VAL A 350 -6.19 16.67 -17.14
C VAL A 350 -4.79 17.25 -17.35
N LYS A 351 -4.54 17.69 -18.59
CA LYS A 351 -3.27 18.25 -19.06
C LYS A 351 -3.34 19.78 -19.07
N ILE A 352 -2.50 20.43 -18.28
CA ILE A 352 -2.43 21.89 -18.15
C ILE A 352 -1.01 22.34 -18.49
N ARG A 353 -0.88 23.17 -19.54
CA ARG A 353 0.41 23.73 -20.01
C ARG A 353 1.54 22.70 -20.14
N GLY A 354 1.20 21.48 -20.59
CA GLY A 354 2.15 20.38 -20.81
C GLY A 354 2.42 19.49 -19.59
N GLN A 355 1.74 19.71 -18.46
CA GLN A 355 1.87 18.89 -17.25
C GLN A 355 0.54 18.18 -16.94
N TRP A 356 0.62 16.93 -16.49
CA TRP A 356 -0.55 16.14 -16.08
C TRP A 356 -0.84 16.36 -14.60
N ILE A 357 -2.11 16.65 -14.31
CA ILE A 357 -2.59 16.95 -12.96
C ILE A 357 -3.87 16.16 -12.72
N GLU A 358 -3.98 15.60 -11.51
CA GLU A 358 -5.18 14.93 -11.01
C GLU A 358 -6.08 15.95 -10.30
N LEU A 359 -7.35 15.98 -10.71
CA LEU A 359 -8.41 16.84 -10.21
C LEU A 359 -9.46 16.00 -9.51
N LYS A 360 -9.80 16.36 -8.27
CA LYS A 360 -10.89 15.70 -7.56
C LYS A 360 -12.23 16.15 -8.14
N LYS A 361 -13.17 15.21 -8.26
CA LYS A 361 -14.52 15.49 -8.79
C LYS A 361 -15.24 16.58 -7.98
N GLU A 362 -15.11 16.55 -6.66
CA GLU A 362 -15.68 17.56 -5.76
C GLU A 362 -15.12 18.96 -6.05
N GLU A 363 -13.83 19.07 -6.32
CA GLU A 363 -13.19 20.34 -6.65
C GLU A 363 -13.69 20.89 -8.00
N ILE A 364 -13.92 20.01 -9.00
CA ILE A 364 -14.50 20.42 -10.29
C ILE A 364 -15.92 20.96 -10.10
N GLU A 365 -16.77 20.22 -9.39
CA GLU A 365 -18.17 20.61 -9.15
C GLU A 365 -18.26 21.91 -8.35
N ASN A 366 -17.43 22.07 -7.32
CA ASN A 366 -17.40 23.28 -6.53
C ASN A 366 -16.90 24.48 -7.33
N THR A 367 -15.91 24.29 -8.20
CA THR A 367 -15.41 25.36 -9.08
C THR A 367 -16.50 25.81 -10.07
N LEU A 368 -17.25 24.87 -10.65
CA LEU A 368 -18.38 25.17 -11.55
C LEU A 368 -19.47 25.97 -10.83
N LYS A 369 -19.85 25.57 -9.60
CA LYS A 369 -20.81 26.33 -8.78
C LYS A 369 -20.33 27.75 -8.54
N LEU A 370 -19.02 27.95 -8.31
CA LEU A 370 -18.42 29.25 -8.06
C LEU A 370 -18.50 30.16 -9.31
N PHE A 371 -18.32 29.61 -10.52
CA PHE A 371 -18.54 30.33 -11.78
C PHE A 371 -19.98 30.81 -11.95
N GLU A 372 -20.97 30.01 -11.54
CA GLU A 372 -22.40 30.35 -11.70
C GLU A 372 -22.90 31.39 -10.68
N SER A 373 -22.30 31.47 -9.50
CA SER A 373 -22.90 32.15 -8.35
C SER A 373 -22.41 33.59 -8.12
N PHE A 374 -21.25 34.00 -8.64
CA PHE A 374 -20.67 35.28 -8.23
C PHE A 374 -19.95 36.04 -9.34
N ASN A 375 -20.55 37.13 -9.82
CA ASN A 375 -19.86 38.21 -10.52
C ASN A 375 -20.52 39.54 -10.14
N GLY A 376 -19.83 40.42 -9.39
CA GLY A 376 -20.35 41.75 -9.10
C GLY A 376 -19.87 42.42 -7.82
N ARG A 377 -20.73 43.30 -7.30
CA ARG A 377 -20.52 44.11 -6.10
C ARG A 377 -21.13 43.41 -4.88
N ILE A 378 -20.31 43.12 -3.87
CA ILE A 378 -20.74 42.47 -2.63
C ILE A 378 -20.28 43.27 -1.42
N THR A 379 -20.83 42.97 -0.23
CA THR A 379 -20.36 43.60 1.00
C THR A 379 -19.02 43.01 1.45
N VAL A 380 -18.22 43.77 2.18
CA VAL A 380 -16.93 43.28 2.75
C VAL A 380 -17.14 42.07 3.65
N ARG A 381 -18.24 42.00 4.41
CA ARG A 381 -18.61 40.83 5.22
C ARG A 381 -18.78 39.58 4.37
N ASP A 382 -19.53 39.69 3.27
CA ASP A 382 -19.78 38.55 2.38
C ASP A 382 -18.49 38.14 1.66
N ALA A 383 -17.69 39.12 1.22
CA ALA A 383 -16.38 38.87 0.62
C ALA A 383 -15.43 38.11 1.54
N LEU A 384 -15.37 38.48 2.82
CA LEU A 384 -14.54 37.81 3.81
C LEU A 384 -15.06 36.42 4.17
N ARG A 385 -16.39 36.23 4.27
CA ARG A 385 -17.00 34.92 4.48
C ARG A 385 -16.68 33.94 3.35
N ILE A 386 -16.68 34.42 2.11
CA ILE A 386 -16.30 33.64 0.93
C ILE A 386 -14.79 33.34 0.95
N ALA A 387 -13.96 34.35 1.23
CA ALA A 387 -12.52 34.18 1.32
C ALA A 387 -12.09 33.22 2.44
N SER A 388 -12.82 33.17 3.56
CA SER A 388 -12.56 32.24 4.67
C SER A 388 -13.05 30.81 4.40
N GLY A 389 -13.58 30.51 3.21
CA GLY A 389 -14.12 29.19 2.87
C GLY A 389 -15.45 28.87 3.56
N GLY A 390 -16.19 29.89 4.03
CA GLY A 390 -17.39 29.73 4.84
C GLY A 390 -18.58 29.05 4.14
N ASP A 391 -18.54 28.91 2.82
CA ASP A 391 -19.53 28.17 2.03
C ASP A 391 -18.99 26.83 1.49
N GLY A 392 -17.79 26.39 1.93
CA GLY A 392 -17.24 25.06 1.64
C GLY A 392 -16.82 24.81 0.18
N ILE A 393 -16.65 25.87 -0.62
CA ILE A 393 -16.53 25.74 -2.07
C ILE A 393 -15.09 25.36 -2.48
N LEU A 394 -14.07 26.13 -2.11
CA LEU A 394 -12.66 25.82 -2.42
C LEU A 394 -11.71 26.48 -1.39
N PRO A 395 -10.49 25.97 -1.18
CA PRO A 395 -9.50 26.62 -0.33
C PRO A 395 -9.00 27.94 -0.94
N LEU A 396 -8.77 28.95 -0.10
CA LEU A 396 -8.21 30.23 -0.53
C LEU A 396 -6.70 30.12 -0.74
N THR A 397 -6.22 30.38 -1.96
CA THR A 397 -4.78 30.34 -2.28
C THR A 397 -4.11 31.69 -2.06
N SER A 398 -4.79 32.79 -2.38
CA SER A 398 -4.27 34.13 -2.11
C SER A 398 -5.39 35.18 -2.07
N LEU A 399 -5.26 36.14 -1.16
CA LEU A 399 -6.13 37.31 -1.06
C LEU A 399 -5.34 38.57 -1.40
N LYS A 400 -5.82 39.33 -2.39
CA LYS A 400 -5.34 40.69 -2.67
C LYS A 400 -6.44 41.67 -2.34
N ALA A 401 -6.27 42.44 -1.28
CA ALA A 401 -7.21 43.49 -0.92
C ALA A 401 -6.55 44.87 -0.94
N SER A 402 -7.37 45.91 -1.10
CA SER A 402 -6.96 47.32 -0.92
C SER A 402 -6.41 47.56 0.49
N SER A 403 -5.52 48.54 0.64
CA SER A 403 -4.71 48.78 1.85
C SER A 403 -5.45 48.68 3.18
N TRP A 404 -6.62 49.31 3.32
CA TRP A 404 -7.39 49.30 4.58
C TRP A 404 -8.08 47.95 4.89
N ILE A 405 -8.38 47.14 3.86
CA ILE A 405 -8.94 45.80 4.05
C ILE A 405 -7.83 44.84 4.52
N ASN A 406 -6.60 45.00 4.02
CA ASN A 406 -5.46 44.25 4.54
C ASN A 406 -5.19 44.55 6.02
N GLU A 407 -5.33 45.81 6.44
CA GLU A 407 -5.21 46.20 7.86
C GLU A 407 -6.29 45.53 8.74
N LEU A 408 -7.51 45.36 8.22
CA LEU A 408 -8.58 44.63 8.93
C LEU A 408 -8.35 43.11 9.01
N ILE A 409 -7.62 42.53 8.06
CA ILE A 409 -7.31 41.09 8.02
C ILE A 409 -6.07 40.75 8.86
N GLN A 410 -5.11 41.68 8.95
CA GLN A 410 -3.87 41.53 9.73
C GLN A 410 -3.98 42.05 11.17
N GLY A 411 -5.14 42.59 11.55
CA GLY A 411 -5.41 43.24 12.83
C GLY A 411 -5.26 42.34 14.06
#